data_AF-A0A536UTD4-F1
#
_entry.id   AF-A0A536UTD4-F1
#
_cell.length_a   1.000
_cell.length_b   1.000
_cell.length_c   1.000
_cell.angle_alpha   90.00
_cell.angle_beta   90.00
_cell.angle_gamma   90.00
#
_symmetry.space_group_name_H-M   'P 1'
#
loop_
_entity.id
_entity.type
_entity.pdbx_description
1 polymer ?
#
loop_
_entity_poly.entity_id
_entity_poly.type
_entity_poly.pdbx_seq_one_letter_code
_entity_poly.pdbx_strand_id
1 'polypeptide(L)'
;MTHARLHHLLCALIAATSFGGSTAAWGGPKAYVGNFKDNTVSVVDTDAATVLATLPVAAGPHGMAMTPDGRRLYVSGDGSSQLSVIDTTTDRVLAPVDVGKIPHGLAMLPDGKQVLVGVYGEDRVVWVDTASGAVTHSVAVPKPHTLAVRPDGALAYVASQEPGKFALVVIDLAARSVARSLPLERPPRDLEFAFDGRALYFTMAGVNAVQVLDPANDRIAAQISTGASPHLATLFRGAPSGTVVVQGPGEVLLFDPATHAPRGAVAVGKQPHWIAAAGDGRHVLVTNEGSDDLSIVDLDSRSARTLHVGHAPRKVAVQPAAAPSSPAKVSINNFSFTPATVQVRAGEAVTWANDDGAPHGIRYADGSPGQELLLPQQRFTRAFARAGTYDYVCSVHPYMSGKVIVQP
;
A
#
# COMPACT_ATOMS: atom_id res chain seq x y z
N MET A 1 53.89 18.17 -64.00
CA MET A 1 52.54 18.43 -64.53
C MET A 1 51.63 17.32 -64.03
N THR A 2 50.56 17.74 -63.39
CA THR A 2 49.62 17.00 -62.55
C THR A 2 48.74 16.02 -63.34
N HIS A 3 48.53 14.80 -62.81
CA HIS A 3 47.32 14.04 -63.06
C HIS A 3 46.72 13.56 -61.73
N ALA A 4 45.51 14.05 -61.50
CA ALA A 4 44.61 13.76 -60.40
C ALA A 4 44.10 12.31 -60.44
N ARG A 5 43.84 11.72 -59.27
CA ARG A 5 42.69 10.81 -59.09
C ARG A 5 42.04 10.98 -57.72
N LEU A 6 40.73 11.18 -57.81
CA LEU A 6 39.72 11.32 -56.78
C LEU A 6 39.75 10.17 -55.76
N HIS A 7 39.51 10.49 -54.49
CA HIS A 7 38.85 9.58 -53.55
C HIS A 7 37.55 10.24 -53.09
N HIS A 8 36.45 9.52 -53.33
CA HIS A 8 35.09 9.89 -52.95
C HIS A 8 34.93 9.85 -51.42
N LEU A 9 34.61 10.98 -50.81
CA LEU A 9 34.04 11.04 -49.46
C LEU A 9 32.51 11.02 -49.58
N LEU A 10 31.92 9.90 -49.18
CA LEU A 10 30.48 9.73 -49.04
C LEU A 10 30.04 10.38 -47.73
N CYS A 11 29.54 11.62 -47.77
CA CYS A 11 28.83 12.22 -46.63
C CYS A 11 27.43 11.60 -46.54
N ALA A 12 27.23 10.66 -45.61
CA ALA A 12 25.90 10.19 -45.24
C ALA A 12 25.22 11.26 -44.35
N LEU A 13 24.20 11.92 -44.90
CA LEU A 13 23.32 12.81 -44.15
C LEU A 13 22.36 11.94 -43.32
N ILE A 14 22.61 11.78 -42.02
CA ILE A 14 21.64 11.16 -41.11
C ILE A 14 20.66 12.26 -40.70
N ALA A 15 19.43 12.19 -41.23
CA ALA A 15 18.31 12.98 -40.76
C ALA A 15 17.96 12.52 -39.33
N ALA A 16 18.30 13.34 -38.34
CA ALA A 16 17.82 13.16 -36.97
C ALA A 16 16.32 13.43 -36.94
N THR A 17 15.51 12.37 -36.97
CA THR A 17 14.11 12.45 -36.56
C THR A 17 14.09 12.43 -35.03
N SER A 18 13.97 13.62 -34.44
CA SER A 18 13.65 13.74 -33.03
C SER A 18 12.23 13.24 -32.82
N PHE A 19 12.09 11.98 -32.40
CA PHE A 19 10.90 11.53 -31.71
C PHE A 19 10.83 12.33 -30.40
N GLY A 20 10.05 13.39 -30.41
CA GLY A 20 9.47 13.98 -29.20
C GLY A 20 8.52 12.95 -28.61
N GLY A 21 9.08 11.94 -27.94
CA GLY A 21 8.34 11.10 -27.04
C GLY A 21 7.82 11.99 -25.92
N SER A 22 6.53 12.27 -25.95
CA SER A 22 5.79 12.72 -24.78
C SER A 22 6.02 11.69 -23.68
N THR A 23 6.95 11.98 -22.77
CA THR A 23 6.97 11.34 -21.45
C THR A 23 5.68 11.77 -20.77
N ALA A 24 4.62 10.99 -20.93
CA ALA A 24 3.53 11.07 -19.99
C ALA A 24 4.17 10.87 -18.60
N ALA A 25 4.12 11.88 -17.75
CA ALA A 25 4.59 11.80 -16.38
C ALA A 25 3.59 10.95 -15.60
N TRP A 26 3.70 9.64 -15.76
CA TRP A 26 3.17 8.68 -14.81
C TRP A 26 4.29 8.54 -13.78
N GLY A 27 4.20 9.27 -12.67
CA GLY A 27 5.02 8.90 -11.51
C GLY A 27 4.65 7.46 -11.17
N GLY A 28 5.61 6.54 -11.30
CA GLY A 28 5.41 5.13 -10.98
C GLY A 28 4.90 4.97 -9.55
N PRO A 29 4.34 3.81 -9.18
CA PRO A 29 3.99 3.56 -7.79
C PRO A 29 5.23 3.79 -6.91
N LYS A 30 5.06 4.54 -5.83
CA LYS A 30 6.16 4.79 -4.89
C LYS A 30 6.24 3.67 -3.87
N ALA A 31 7.45 3.27 -3.51
CA ALA A 31 7.69 2.45 -2.35
C ALA A 31 8.37 3.27 -1.24
N TYR A 32 8.03 2.97 0.00
CA TYR A 32 8.57 3.61 1.18
C TYR A 32 9.32 2.56 1.99
N VAL A 33 10.62 2.76 2.17
CA VAL A 33 11.52 1.79 2.79
C VAL A 33 12.04 2.33 4.12
N GLY A 34 11.69 1.67 5.22
CA GLY A 34 12.17 2.02 6.56
C GLY A 34 13.59 1.55 6.79
N ASN A 35 14.52 2.51 6.89
CA ASN A 35 15.95 2.29 7.11
C ASN A 35 16.22 2.30 8.62
N PHE A 36 16.29 1.10 9.21
CA PHE A 36 16.24 0.92 10.65
C PHE A 36 17.35 1.67 11.39
N LYS A 37 18.60 1.62 10.90
CA LYS A 37 19.75 2.24 11.58
C LYS A 37 19.83 3.75 11.36
N ASP A 38 19.24 4.25 10.28
CA ASP A 38 19.34 5.67 9.90
C ASP A 38 18.23 6.51 10.51
N ASN A 39 17.18 5.90 11.05
CA ASN A 39 15.96 6.60 11.49
C ASN A 39 15.30 7.38 10.34
N THR A 40 15.30 6.78 9.14
CA THR A 40 14.74 7.39 7.92
C THR A 40 13.83 6.46 7.16
N VAL A 41 13.03 7.03 6.27
CA VAL A 41 12.30 6.33 5.21
C VAL A 41 12.81 6.80 3.86
N SER A 42 13.33 5.89 3.02
CA SER A 42 13.60 6.18 1.61
C SER A 42 12.31 6.09 0.79
N VAL A 43 12.04 7.10 -0.03
CA VAL A 43 10.97 7.11 -1.04
C VAL A 43 11.59 6.66 -2.35
N VAL A 44 11.05 5.61 -2.94
CA VAL A 44 11.60 4.94 -4.12
C VAL A 44 10.58 5.01 -5.26
N ASP A 45 11.01 5.43 -6.43
CA ASP A 45 10.29 5.20 -7.68
C ASP A 45 10.57 3.75 -8.11
N THR A 46 9.54 2.91 -8.13
CA THR A 46 9.72 1.49 -8.41
C THR A 46 9.98 1.20 -9.89
N ASP A 47 9.51 2.07 -10.78
CA ASP A 47 9.64 1.91 -12.22
C ASP A 47 11.03 2.32 -12.67
N ALA A 48 11.47 3.52 -12.25
CA ALA A 48 12.82 4.00 -12.51
C ALA A 48 13.88 3.27 -11.67
N ALA A 49 13.45 2.59 -10.60
CA ALA A 49 14.34 2.00 -9.58
C ALA A 49 15.34 3.04 -9.06
N THR A 50 14.84 4.19 -8.59
CA THR A 50 15.65 5.26 -8.00
C THR A 50 15.07 5.76 -6.68
N VAL A 51 15.95 6.27 -5.81
CA VAL A 51 15.53 6.94 -4.57
C VAL A 51 15.18 8.39 -4.89
N LEU A 52 13.93 8.78 -4.63
CA LEU A 52 13.40 10.12 -4.85
C LEU A 52 13.67 11.06 -3.67
N ALA A 53 13.58 10.54 -2.45
CA ALA A 53 13.75 11.30 -1.22
C ALA A 53 14.13 10.39 -0.05
N THR A 54 14.67 10.99 1.01
CA THR A 54 14.91 10.33 2.30
C THR A 54 14.31 11.20 3.40
N LEU A 55 13.37 10.64 4.14
CA LEU A 55 12.54 11.36 5.11
C LEU A 55 12.93 10.97 6.54
N PRO A 56 13.21 11.92 7.46
CA PRO A 56 13.49 11.58 8.86
C PRO A 56 12.22 11.10 9.56
N VAL A 57 12.32 10.02 10.34
CA VAL A 57 11.20 9.45 11.09
C VAL A 57 11.63 9.07 12.52
N ALA A 58 10.71 8.51 13.28
CA ALA A 58 10.95 7.95 14.60
C ALA A 58 12.15 6.97 14.58
N ALA A 59 12.90 6.95 15.69
CA ALA A 59 14.10 6.15 15.79
C ALA A 59 13.79 4.65 15.69
N GLY A 60 14.60 3.93 14.88
CA GLY A 60 14.44 2.51 14.61
C GLY A 60 13.12 2.14 13.95
N PRO A 61 12.83 2.63 12.72
CA PRO A 61 11.56 2.35 12.04
C PRO A 61 11.32 0.84 11.95
N HIS A 62 10.26 0.37 12.63
CA HIS A 62 10.03 -1.05 12.89
C HIS A 62 8.76 -1.57 12.19
N GLY A 63 7.66 -0.83 12.25
CA GLY A 63 6.39 -1.16 11.61
C GLY A 63 5.95 -0.04 10.66
N MET A 64 5.26 -0.42 9.59
CA MET A 64 4.76 0.50 8.57
C MET A 64 3.35 0.08 8.16
N ALA A 65 2.40 1.01 8.16
CA ALA A 65 1.04 0.76 7.70
C ALA A 65 0.54 1.93 6.85
N MET A 66 0.17 1.63 5.60
CA MET A 66 -0.39 2.62 4.69
C MET A 66 -1.92 2.59 4.74
N THR A 67 -2.51 3.76 4.62
CA THR A 67 -3.96 3.91 4.40
C THR A 67 -4.36 3.29 3.05
N PRO A 68 -5.58 2.70 2.92
CA PRO A 68 -6.00 2.05 1.67
C PRO A 68 -6.08 3.00 0.47
N ASP A 69 -6.32 4.28 0.69
CA ASP A 69 -6.27 5.33 -0.34
C ASP A 69 -4.84 5.71 -0.76
N GLY A 70 -3.84 5.15 -0.07
CA GLY A 70 -2.43 5.37 -0.32
C GLY A 70 -1.93 6.75 0.04
N ARG A 71 -2.67 7.58 0.79
CA ARG A 71 -2.35 9.01 1.04
C ARG A 71 -1.55 9.26 2.31
N ARG A 72 -1.62 8.35 3.27
CA ARG A 72 -0.90 8.43 4.55
C ARG A 72 -0.21 7.12 4.86
N LEU A 73 1.02 7.23 5.35
CA LEU A 73 1.82 6.13 5.84
C LEU A 73 2.21 6.38 7.29
N TYR A 74 1.86 5.44 8.16
CA TYR A 74 2.23 5.46 9.58
C TYR A 74 3.48 4.61 9.76
N VAL A 75 4.43 5.13 10.54
CA VAL A 75 5.71 4.48 10.82
C VAL A 75 5.93 4.49 12.33
N SER A 76 6.09 3.31 12.91
CA SER A 76 6.48 3.14 14.31
C SER A 76 8.00 3.03 14.43
N GLY A 77 8.53 3.39 15.60
CA GLY A 77 9.95 3.26 15.90
C GLY A 77 10.18 2.64 17.27
N ASP A 78 11.09 1.67 17.37
CA ASP A 78 11.36 0.96 18.63
C ASP A 78 11.98 1.86 19.72
N GLY A 79 12.72 2.89 19.31
CA GLY A 79 13.28 3.94 20.17
C GLY A 79 12.30 5.08 20.47
N SER A 80 11.02 4.95 20.13
CA SER A 80 10.04 6.03 20.15
C SER A 80 8.90 5.82 21.16
N SER A 81 8.12 6.88 21.37
CA SER A 81 6.78 6.83 21.99
C SER A 81 5.66 7.35 21.08
N GLN A 82 6.04 7.64 19.83
CA GLN A 82 5.21 8.26 18.80
C GLN A 82 5.33 7.51 17.47
N LEU A 83 4.27 7.61 16.66
CA LEU A 83 4.30 7.28 15.24
C LEU A 83 4.71 8.50 14.42
N SER A 84 5.60 8.32 13.46
CA SER A 84 5.75 9.27 12.36
C SER A 84 4.63 9.06 11.34
N VAL A 85 4.09 10.14 10.79
CA VAL A 85 3.07 10.10 9.74
C VAL A 85 3.63 10.77 8.50
N ILE A 86 3.58 10.09 7.36
CA ILE A 86 4.04 10.62 6.08
C ILE A 86 2.83 10.86 5.19
N ASP A 87 2.69 12.09 4.67
CA ASP A 87 1.84 12.39 3.53
C ASP A 87 2.56 11.94 2.26
N THR A 88 2.01 10.91 1.62
CA THR A 88 2.59 10.27 0.43
C THR A 88 2.23 11.01 -0.86
N THR A 89 1.36 12.03 -0.81
CA THR A 89 1.08 12.89 -1.96
C THR A 89 2.20 13.92 -2.13
N THR A 90 2.74 14.39 -1.00
CA THR A 90 3.79 15.43 -0.98
C THR A 90 5.16 14.92 -0.54
N ASP A 91 5.25 13.66 -0.10
CA ASP A 91 6.44 13.04 0.52
C ASP A 91 6.97 13.87 1.69
N ARG A 92 6.06 14.25 2.59
CA ARG A 92 6.39 15.07 3.78
C ARG A 92 5.94 14.38 5.05
N VAL A 93 6.76 14.52 6.08
CA VAL A 93 6.42 14.08 7.44
C VAL A 93 5.46 15.11 8.05
N LEU A 94 4.32 14.63 8.52
CA LEU A 94 3.29 15.39 9.22
C LEU A 94 3.55 15.41 10.73
N ALA A 95 2.63 16.02 11.48
CA ALA A 95 2.63 15.94 12.93
C ALA A 95 2.63 14.46 13.40
N PRO A 96 3.47 14.10 14.38
CA PRO A 96 3.51 12.74 14.90
C PRO A 96 2.29 12.44 15.77
N VAL A 97 2.08 11.16 16.07
CA VAL A 97 0.97 10.69 16.91
C VAL A 97 1.51 9.97 18.14
N ASP A 98 1.16 10.44 19.33
CA ASP A 98 1.50 9.77 20.61
C ASP A 98 0.73 8.46 20.76
N VAL A 99 1.45 7.36 21.03
CA VAL A 99 0.85 6.01 21.15
C VAL A 99 1.35 5.22 22.35
N GLY A 100 2.45 5.65 22.99
CA GLY A 100 3.10 4.93 24.08
C GLY A 100 4.42 4.29 23.66
N LYS A 101 5.15 3.74 24.62
CA LYS A 101 6.57 3.36 24.48
C LYS A 101 6.79 2.13 23.59
N ILE A 102 7.80 2.21 22.74
CA ILE A 102 8.28 1.11 21.88
C ILE A 102 7.12 0.59 21.00
N PRO A 103 6.49 1.43 20.17
CA PRO A 103 5.52 0.95 19.20
C PRO A 103 6.24 0.05 18.18
N HIS A 104 5.76 -1.19 18.02
CA HIS A 104 6.31 -2.17 17.09
C HIS A 104 5.40 -2.34 15.87
N GLY A 105 4.68 -3.46 15.75
CA GLY A 105 3.83 -3.75 14.60
C GLY A 105 2.70 -2.73 14.44
N LEU A 106 2.35 -2.47 13.18
CA LEU A 106 1.20 -1.66 12.78
C LEU A 106 0.33 -2.48 11.83
N ALA A 107 -0.99 -2.37 11.94
CA ALA A 107 -1.92 -2.92 10.96
C ALA A 107 -3.09 -1.95 10.72
N MET A 108 -3.32 -1.60 9.46
CA MET A 108 -4.42 -0.72 9.06
C MET A 108 -5.74 -1.52 9.03
N LEU A 109 -6.83 -0.96 9.57
CA LEU A 109 -8.14 -1.56 9.37
C LEU A 109 -8.59 -1.38 7.91
N PRO A 110 -9.38 -2.32 7.33
CA PRO A 110 -9.74 -2.28 5.91
C PRO A 110 -10.44 -1.01 5.44
N ASP A 111 -11.15 -0.32 6.33
CA ASP A 111 -11.85 0.94 6.03
C ASP A 111 -10.94 2.18 6.07
N GLY A 112 -9.67 2.01 6.49
CA GLY A 112 -8.68 3.08 6.58
C GLY A 112 -8.89 4.08 7.72
N LYS A 113 -9.91 3.90 8.56
CA LYS A 113 -10.26 4.89 9.60
C LYS A 113 -9.42 4.73 10.85
N GLN A 114 -8.87 3.54 11.08
CA GLN A 114 -8.05 3.28 12.26
C GLN A 114 -6.84 2.43 11.91
N VAL A 115 -5.73 2.70 12.58
CA VAL A 115 -4.54 1.84 12.59
C VAL A 115 -4.39 1.23 13.98
N LEU A 116 -4.18 -0.09 14.02
CA LEU A 116 -3.80 -0.81 15.22
C LEU A 116 -2.30 -0.69 15.45
N VAL A 117 -1.90 -0.48 16.70
CA VAL A 117 -0.51 -0.33 17.10
C VAL A 117 -0.21 -1.29 18.23
N GLY A 118 0.76 -2.19 18.05
CA GLY A 118 1.34 -2.96 19.15
C GLY A 118 2.30 -2.09 19.95
N VAL A 119 1.94 -1.73 21.17
CA VAL A 119 2.78 -0.92 22.07
C VAL A 119 3.58 -1.87 22.96
N TYR A 120 4.73 -2.31 22.46
CA TYR A 120 5.53 -3.38 23.06
C TYR A 120 5.97 -3.07 24.50
N GLY A 121 6.34 -1.81 24.75
CA GLY A 121 6.80 -1.33 26.05
C GLY A 121 5.71 -1.25 27.12
N GLU A 122 4.44 -1.37 26.74
CA GLU A 122 3.29 -1.16 27.62
C GLU A 122 2.26 -2.29 27.58
N ASP A 123 2.60 -3.43 26.97
CA ASP A 123 1.81 -4.67 27.01
C ASP A 123 0.35 -4.46 26.55
N ARG A 124 0.17 -3.71 25.46
CA ARG A 124 -1.14 -3.39 24.91
C ARG A 124 -1.14 -3.17 23.40
N VAL A 125 -2.29 -3.40 22.79
CA VAL A 125 -2.63 -2.93 21.43
C VAL A 125 -3.56 -1.72 21.56
N VAL A 126 -3.33 -0.68 20.76
CA VAL A 126 -4.16 0.53 20.73
C VAL A 126 -4.72 0.81 19.33
N TRP A 127 -5.87 1.48 19.29
CA TRP A 127 -6.50 1.97 18.05
C TRP A 127 -6.22 3.45 17.92
N VAL A 128 -5.55 3.85 16.85
CA VAL A 128 -5.35 5.27 16.50
C VAL A 128 -6.33 5.64 15.39
N ASP A 129 -7.16 6.66 15.63
CA ASP A 129 -8.02 7.25 14.61
C ASP A 129 -7.19 8.01 13.57
N THR A 130 -7.35 7.69 12.29
CA THR A 130 -6.49 8.25 11.25
C THR A 130 -6.81 9.71 10.94
N ALA A 131 -8.02 10.20 11.25
CA ALA A 131 -8.41 11.58 10.99
C ALA A 131 -7.89 12.54 12.06
N SER A 132 -8.03 12.17 13.33
CA SER A 132 -7.67 13.00 14.48
C SER A 132 -6.30 12.69 15.07
N GLY A 133 -5.74 11.50 14.81
CA GLY A 133 -4.53 11.00 15.47
C GLY A 133 -4.76 10.59 16.92
N ALA A 134 -6.00 10.55 17.41
CA ALA A 134 -6.27 10.18 18.79
C ALA A 134 -6.19 8.66 19.00
N VAL A 135 -5.58 8.23 20.11
CA VAL A 135 -5.78 6.88 20.63
C VAL A 135 -7.20 6.78 21.17
N THR A 136 -8.02 5.92 20.56
CA THR A 136 -9.45 5.80 20.90
C THR A 136 -9.75 4.63 21.84
N HIS A 137 -8.98 3.55 21.73
CA HIS A 137 -9.20 2.30 22.47
C HIS A 137 -7.87 1.62 22.77
N SER A 138 -7.88 0.76 23.78
CA SER A 138 -6.73 -0.05 24.15
C SER A 138 -7.18 -1.41 24.69
N VAL A 139 -6.42 -2.45 24.36
CA VAL A 139 -6.61 -3.82 24.85
C VAL A 139 -5.27 -4.35 25.36
N ALA A 140 -5.28 -4.96 26.54
CA ALA A 140 -4.10 -5.59 27.11
C ALA A 140 -3.67 -6.79 26.25
N VAL A 141 -2.44 -6.77 25.77
CA VAL A 141 -1.81 -7.84 24.99
C VAL A 141 -0.34 -7.84 25.40
N PRO A 142 0.17 -8.86 26.09
CA PRO A 142 1.57 -8.88 26.52
C PRO A 142 2.54 -8.87 25.35
N LYS A 143 3.57 -8.02 25.42
CA LYS A 143 4.73 -7.95 24.50
C LYS A 143 4.35 -8.11 23.02
N PRO A 144 3.45 -7.27 22.47
CA PRO A 144 2.98 -7.37 21.10
C PRO A 144 4.10 -6.98 20.12
N HIS A 145 4.53 -7.91 19.27
CA HIS A 145 5.60 -7.69 18.32
C HIS A 145 5.06 -7.24 16.96
N THR A 146 4.38 -8.13 16.24
CA THR A 146 3.73 -7.89 14.95
C THR A 146 2.26 -8.23 15.05
N LEU A 147 1.45 -7.72 14.14
CA LEU A 147 0.01 -8.01 14.09
C LEU A 147 -0.51 -7.90 12.66
N ALA A 148 -1.51 -8.71 12.36
CA ALA A 148 -2.20 -8.71 11.07
C ALA A 148 -3.71 -8.65 11.28
N VAL A 149 -4.40 -7.84 10.47
CA VAL A 149 -5.86 -7.75 10.45
C VAL A 149 -6.38 -8.68 9.37
N ARG A 150 -7.35 -9.52 9.70
CA ARG A 150 -8.00 -10.39 8.72
C ARG A 150 -8.68 -9.51 7.66
N PRO A 151 -8.62 -9.84 6.36
CA PRO A 151 -9.14 -8.98 5.29
C PRO A 151 -10.61 -8.57 5.41
N ASP A 152 -11.43 -9.36 6.12
CA ASP A 152 -12.83 -9.04 6.40
C ASP A 152 -13.04 -8.03 7.55
N GLY A 153 -11.97 -7.63 8.24
CA GLY A 153 -11.99 -6.67 9.34
C GLY A 153 -12.56 -7.21 10.65
N ALA A 154 -12.80 -8.52 10.76
CA ALA A 154 -13.44 -9.08 11.96
C ALA A 154 -12.45 -9.36 13.09
N LEU A 155 -11.26 -9.89 12.77
CA LEU A 155 -10.26 -10.31 13.75
C LEU A 155 -8.91 -9.68 13.44
N ALA A 156 -8.12 -9.42 14.49
CA ALA A 156 -6.68 -9.22 14.37
C ALA A 156 -5.94 -10.29 15.17
N TYR A 157 -4.83 -10.76 14.63
CA TYR A 157 -3.91 -11.68 15.30
C TYR A 157 -2.65 -10.91 15.66
N VAL A 158 -2.14 -11.12 16.87
CA VAL A 158 -0.97 -10.42 17.40
C VAL A 158 0.05 -11.44 17.87
N ALA A 159 1.28 -11.34 17.37
CA ALA A 159 2.39 -12.12 17.88
C ALA A 159 2.80 -11.60 19.26
N SER A 160 2.47 -12.33 20.31
CA SER A 160 2.92 -12.05 21.68
C SER A 160 4.25 -12.74 21.94
N GLN A 161 5.25 -11.94 22.32
CA GLN A 161 6.59 -12.41 22.70
C GLN A 161 6.79 -12.41 24.22
N GLU A 162 5.72 -12.55 25.02
CA GLU A 162 5.85 -12.62 26.48
C GLU A 162 6.82 -13.76 26.87
N PRO A 163 7.91 -13.47 27.58
CA PRO A 163 8.88 -14.49 27.95
C PRO A 163 8.23 -15.67 28.69
N GLY A 164 8.33 -16.87 28.11
CA GLY A 164 7.75 -18.09 28.67
C GLY A 164 6.24 -18.28 28.45
N LYS A 165 5.56 -17.34 27.79
CA LYS A 165 4.13 -17.43 27.43
C LYS A 165 3.86 -16.94 26.01
N PHE A 166 4.65 -17.43 25.06
CA PHE A 166 4.49 -17.08 23.65
C PHE A 166 3.11 -17.48 23.15
N ALA A 167 2.49 -16.63 22.35
CA ALA A 167 1.16 -16.90 21.81
C ALA A 167 0.85 -16.07 20.57
N LEU A 168 -0.13 -16.53 19.80
CA LEU A 168 -0.94 -15.64 18.96
C LEU A 168 -2.13 -15.16 19.78
N VAL A 169 -2.23 -13.86 20.05
CA VAL A 169 -3.37 -13.26 20.73
C VAL A 169 -4.36 -12.78 19.68
N VAL A 170 -5.60 -13.25 19.75
CA VAL A 170 -6.65 -12.92 18.80
C VAL A 170 -7.57 -11.88 19.41
N ILE A 171 -7.71 -10.75 18.73
CA ILE A 171 -8.57 -9.63 19.11
C ILE A 171 -9.82 -9.66 18.21
N ASP A 172 -10.99 -9.60 18.82
CA ASP A 172 -12.24 -9.28 18.12
C ASP A 172 -12.31 -7.76 17.93
N LEU A 173 -12.34 -7.32 16.67
CA LEU A 173 -12.25 -5.90 16.32
C LEU A 173 -13.56 -5.13 16.55
N ALA A 174 -14.70 -5.83 16.48
CA ALA A 174 -15.99 -5.22 16.76
C ALA A 174 -16.21 -5.07 18.27
N ALA A 175 -15.88 -6.12 19.04
CA ALA A 175 -15.97 -6.10 20.50
C ALA A 175 -14.82 -5.32 21.15
N ARG A 176 -13.72 -5.07 20.42
CA ARG A 176 -12.49 -4.40 20.90
C ARG A 176 -11.95 -5.07 22.16
N SER A 177 -11.85 -6.39 22.13
CA SER A 177 -11.39 -7.21 23.26
C SER A 177 -10.63 -8.43 22.78
N VAL A 178 -9.76 -8.97 23.63
CA VAL A 178 -9.15 -10.28 23.37
C VAL A 178 -10.25 -11.34 23.32
N ALA A 179 -10.38 -12.00 22.17
CA ALA A 179 -11.30 -13.12 21.99
C ALA A 179 -10.70 -14.41 22.57
N ARG A 180 -9.40 -14.62 22.35
CA ARG A 180 -8.67 -15.83 22.76
C ARG A 180 -7.16 -15.67 22.59
N SER A 181 -6.42 -16.60 23.17
CA SER A 181 -4.96 -16.71 23.04
C SER A 181 -4.61 -18.13 22.63
N LEU A 182 -3.70 -18.26 21.65
CA LEU A 182 -3.25 -19.53 21.09
C LEU A 182 -1.79 -19.73 21.52
N PRO A 183 -1.51 -20.59 22.53
CA PRO A 183 -0.16 -20.79 23.02
C PRO A 183 0.77 -21.35 21.93
N LEU A 184 2.01 -20.88 21.94
CA LEU A 184 3.08 -21.34 21.06
C LEU A 184 4.28 -21.82 21.89
N GLU A 185 5.00 -22.80 21.35
CA GLU A 185 6.18 -23.38 21.98
C GLU A 185 7.44 -22.50 21.81
N ARG A 186 7.40 -21.54 20.89
CA ARG A 186 8.52 -20.65 20.54
C ARG A 186 8.06 -19.22 20.27
N PRO A 187 8.95 -18.22 20.39
CA PRO A 187 8.59 -16.83 20.10
C PRO A 187 8.08 -16.66 18.66
N PRO A 188 6.83 -16.20 18.46
CA PRO A 188 6.39 -15.79 17.13
C PRO A 188 7.16 -14.54 16.68
N ARG A 189 7.49 -14.45 15.39
CA ARG A 189 8.21 -13.30 14.82
C ARG A 189 7.29 -12.44 13.98
N ASP A 190 6.88 -12.95 12.82
CA ASP A 190 5.98 -12.24 11.92
C ASP A 190 4.76 -13.07 11.57
N LEU A 191 3.70 -12.39 11.16
CA LEU A 191 2.44 -12.99 10.73
C LEU A 191 1.72 -12.10 9.73
N GLU A 192 1.15 -12.71 8.70
CA GLU A 192 0.39 -12.00 7.66
C GLU A 192 -0.67 -12.92 7.08
N PHE A 193 -1.83 -12.35 6.76
CA PHE A 193 -2.90 -13.11 6.12
C PHE A 193 -2.62 -13.28 4.61
N ALA A 194 -3.06 -14.40 4.06
CA ALA A 194 -3.34 -14.47 2.63
C ALA A 194 -4.38 -13.40 2.24
N PHE A 195 -4.33 -12.88 1.01
CA PHE A 195 -5.25 -11.84 0.54
C PHE A 195 -6.75 -12.19 0.66
N ASP A 196 -7.08 -13.48 0.71
CA ASP A 196 -8.45 -14.01 0.84
C ASP A 196 -8.86 -14.29 2.29
N GLY A 197 -7.94 -14.13 3.23
CA GLY A 197 -8.16 -14.35 4.66
C GLY A 197 -8.32 -15.82 5.06
N ARG A 198 -8.06 -16.78 4.17
CA ARG A 198 -8.24 -18.22 4.46
C ARG A 198 -7.06 -18.86 5.16
N ALA A 199 -5.91 -18.22 5.13
CA ALA A 199 -4.72 -18.67 5.84
C ALA A 199 -4.05 -17.47 6.53
N LEU A 200 -3.59 -17.70 7.75
CA LEU A 200 -2.61 -16.85 8.42
C LEU A 200 -1.25 -17.56 8.36
N TYR A 201 -0.28 -16.94 7.72
CA TYR A 201 1.09 -17.42 7.73
C TYR A 201 1.83 -16.78 8.90
N PHE A 202 2.59 -17.54 9.66
CA PHE A 202 3.44 -16.97 10.70
C PHE A 202 4.75 -17.73 10.89
N THR A 203 5.76 -17.04 11.40
CA THR A 203 7.10 -17.58 11.65
C THR A 203 7.40 -17.66 13.14
N MET A 204 8.23 -18.63 13.52
CA MET A 204 8.67 -18.82 14.90
C MET A 204 10.19 -18.87 14.98
N ALA A 205 10.75 -18.25 16.02
CA ALA A 205 12.19 -18.14 16.18
C ALA A 205 12.86 -19.53 16.19
N GLY A 206 13.89 -19.71 15.34
CA GLY A 206 14.66 -20.95 15.23
C GLY A 206 13.90 -22.12 14.58
N VAL A 207 12.74 -21.88 13.97
CA VAL A 207 12.01 -22.88 13.17
C VAL A 207 12.25 -22.59 11.70
N ASN A 208 12.82 -23.57 10.97
CA ASN A 208 13.08 -23.45 9.53
C ASN A 208 11.82 -23.80 8.71
N ALA A 209 10.69 -23.23 9.11
CA ALA A 209 9.42 -23.39 8.44
C ALA A 209 8.48 -22.24 8.79
N VAL A 210 7.59 -21.91 7.85
CA VAL A 210 6.42 -21.07 8.09
C VAL A 210 5.27 -21.97 8.53
N GLN A 211 4.54 -21.54 9.55
CA GLN A 211 3.31 -22.18 9.99
C GLN A 211 2.12 -21.62 9.21
N VAL A 212 1.20 -22.49 8.79
CA VAL A 212 -0.04 -22.10 8.12
C VAL A 212 -1.20 -22.38 9.06
N LEU A 213 -1.81 -21.33 9.60
CA LEU A 213 -2.97 -21.42 10.48
C LEU A 213 -4.26 -21.20 9.70
N ASP A 214 -5.26 -22.05 9.93
CA ASP A 214 -6.63 -21.87 9.47
C ASP A 214 -7.39 -20.99 10.47
N PRO A 215 -7.74 -19.73 10.12
CA PRO A 215 -8.39 -18.81 11.04
C PRO A 215 -9.88 -19.13 11.27
N ALA A 216 -10.46 -20.11 10.57
CA ALA A 216 -11.82 -20.58 10.83
C ALA A 216 -11.91 -21.44 12.10
N ASN A 217 -10.80 -22.07 12.51
CA ASN A 217 -10.75 -22.97 13.66
C ASN A 217 -9.48 -22.84 14.53
N ASP A 218 -8.59 -21.91 14.18
CA ASP A 218 -7.35 -21.59 14.89
C ASP A 218 -6.35 -22.73 15.04
N ARG A 219 -6.33 -23.65 14.06
CA ARG A 219 -5.38 -24.76 14.04
C ARG A 219 -4.31 -24.53 13.00
N ILE A 220 -3.08 -24.92 13.34
CA ILE A 220 -2.01 -25.05 12.36
C ILE A 220 -2.37 -26.23 11.45
N ALA A 221 -2.71 -25.92 10.20
CA ALA A 221 -3.17 -26.88 9.20
C ALA A 221 -2.01 -27.45 8.37
N ALA A 222 -0.93 -26.68 8.22
CA ALA A 222 0.24 -27.09 7.45
C ALA A 222 1.50 -26.33 7.87
N GLN A 223 2.64 -26.75 7.31
CA GLN A 223 3.91 -26.05 7.39
C GLN A 223 4.52 -25.93 5.98
N ILE A 224 5.15 -24.80 5.69
CA ILE A 224 5.97 -24.61 4.50
C ILE A 224 7.42 -24.72 4.94
N SER A 225 8.10 -25.79 4.54
CA SER A 225 9.54 -25.97 4.82
C SER A 225 10.37 -24.90 4.11
N THR A 226 11.33 -24.33 4.82
CA THR A 226 12.20 -23.26 4.30
C THR A 226 13.67 -23.50 4.63
N GLY A 227 14.54 -22.63 4.12
CA GLY A 227 15.88 -22.45 4.67
C GLY A 227 15.87 -21.82 6.07
N ALA A 228 17.07 -21.51 6.58
CA ALA A 228 17.24 -20.95 7.92
C ALA A 228 16.65 -19.54 8.05
N SER A 229 15.97 -19.29 9.18
CA SER A 229 15.40 -17.99 9.55
C SER A 229 14.40 -17.43 8.51
N PRO A 230 13.27 -18.12 8.26
CA PRO A 230 12.16 -17.52 7.54
C PRO A 230 11.61 -16.34 8.36
N HIS A 231 11.34 -15.22 7.71
CA HIS A 231 10.94 -14.00 8.40
C HIS A 231 9.46 -13.67 8.19
N LEU A 232 9.02 -13.50 6.94
CA LEU A 232 7.64 -13.19 6.57
C LEU A 232 7.18 -14.09 5.42
N ALA A 233 5.94 -14.54 5.47
CA ALA A 233 5.29 -15.26 4.38
C ALA A 233 3.92 -14.67 4.10
N THR A 234 3.52 -14.64 2.83
CA THR A 234 2.19 -14.17 2.43
C THR A 234 1.82 -14.66 1.04
N LEU A 235 0.53 -14.57 0.73
CA LEU A 235 -0.03 -14.78 -0.59
C LEU A 235 -0.72 -13.49 -1.03
N PHE A 236 -0.11 -12.81 -2.00
CA PHE A 236 -0.67 -11.59 -2.57
C PHE A 236 -1.80 -11.87 -3.55
N ARG A 237 -2.73 -10.93 -3.67
CA ARG A 237 -3.84 -11.01 -4.63
C ARG A 237 -3.30 -11.06 -6.05
N GLY A 238 -3.72 -12.04 -6.83
CA GLY A 238 -3.32 -12.19 -8.23
C GLY A 238 -1.93 -12.78 -8.44
N ALA A 239 -1.17 -13.06 -7.38
CA ALA A 239 0.15 -13.66 -7.51
C ALA A 239 0.06 -15.14 -7.92
N PRO A 240 0.98 -15.61 -8.79
CA PRO A 240 0.99 -17.00 -9.25
C PRO A 240 1.48 -17.98 -8.17
N SER A 241 2.08 -17.49 -7.10
CA SER A 241 2.65 -18.27 -6.00
C SER A 241 2.61 -17.47 -4.72
N GLY A 242 2.60 -18.17 -3.59
CA GLY A 242 2.88 -17.55 -2.30
C GLY A 242 4.38 -17.32 -2.15
N THR A 243 4.76 -16.37 -1.30
CA THR A 243 6.16 -15.95 -1.11
C THR A 243 6.56 -16.09 0.35
N VAL A 244 7.81 -16.46 0.60
CA VAL A 244 8.45 -16.42 1.92
C VAL A 244 9.79 -15.71 1.80
N VAL A 245 10.02 -14.70 2.63
CA VAL A 245 11.34 -14.09 2.82
C VAL A 245 12.17 -14.98 3.74
N VAL A 246 13.32 -15.46 3.27
CA VAL A 246 14.20 -16.36 4.04
C VAL A 246 15.58 -15.76 4.19
N GLN A 247 15.92 -15.37 5.42
CA GLN A 247 17.11 -14.57 5.72
C GLN A 247 18.42 -15.31 5.48
N GLY A 248 18.53 -16.55 5.95
CA GLY A 248 19.76 -17.34 5.90
C GLY A 248 20.33 -17.50 4.48
N PRO A 249 19.54 -18.03 3.53
CA PRO A 249 19.97 -18.17 2.14
C PRO A 249 19.95 -16.87 1.33
N GLY A 250 19.26 -15.81 1.78
CA GLY A 250 19.16 -14.56 1.03
C GLY A 250 18.21 -14.67 -0.16
N GLU A 251 17.00 -15.18 0.06
CA GLU A 251 16.07 -15.49 -1.03
C GLU A 251 14.60 -15.17 -0.69
N VAL A 252 13.81 -15.04 -1.75
CA VAL A 252 12.35 -15.19 -1.70
C VAL A 252 12.02 -16.60 -2.17
N LEU A 253 11.63 -17.47 -1.23
CA LEU A 253 11.09 -18.79 -1.54
C LEU A 253 9.67 -18.63 -2.12
N LEU A 254 9.37 -19.36 -3.18
CA LEU A 254 8.04 -19.46 -3.77
C LEU A 254 7.38 -20.77 -3.33
N PHE A 255 6.10 -20.73 -2.97
CA PHE A 255 5.33 -21.93 -2.65
C PHE A 255 3.99 -21.98 -3.40
N ASP A 256 3.51 -23.19 -3.61
CA ASP A 256 2.19 -23.45 -4.19
C ASP A 256 1.10 -23.16 -3.16
N PRO A 257 0.17 -22.23 -3.42
CA PRO A 257 -0.83 -21.84 -2.43
C PRO A 257 -1.79 -22.95 -2.01
N ALA A 258 -2.04 -23.93 -2.88
CA ALA A 258 -2.99 -25.01 -2.63
C ALA A 258 -2.36 -26.16 -1.84
N THR A 259 -1.08 -26.45 -2.08
CA THR A 259 -0.37 -27.59 -1.47
C THR A 259 0.65 -27.19 -0.42
N HIS A 260 0.98 -25.90 -0.32
CA HIS A 260 2.05 -25.33 0.52
C HIS A 260 3.46 -25.86 0.20
N ALA A 261 3.61 -26.59 -0.91
CA ALA A 261 4.88 -27.14 -1.34
C ALA A 261 5.79 -26.04 -1.92
N PRO A 262 7.08 -25.98 -1.53
CA PRO A 262 8.07 -25.12 -2.18
C PRO A 262 8.21 -25.39 -3.68
N ARG A 263 8.37 -24.34 -4.49
CA ARG A 263 8.43 -24.37 -5.97
C ARG A 263 9.70 -23.75 -6.56
N GLY A 264 10.67 -23.43 -5.71
CA GLY A 264 11.91 -22.74 -6.05
C GLY A 264 12.01 -21.40 -5.34
N ALA A 265 13.07 -20.64 -5.61
CA ALA A 265 13.32 -19.37 -4.96
C ALA A 265 13.94 -18.36 -5.95
N VAL A 266 13.85 -17.08 -5.61
CA VAL A 266 14.54 -15.98 -6.28
C VAL A 266 15.59 -15.42 -5.33
N ALA A 267 16.85 -15.39 -5.76
CA ALA A 267 17.93 -14.79 -4.98
C ALA A 267 17.70 -13.28 -4.86
N VAL A 268 17.91 -12.74 -3.66
CA VAL A 268 17.84 -11.31 -3.35
C VAL A 268 19.11 -10.88 -2.61
N GLY A 269 19.09 -9.72 -1.96
CA GLY A 269 20.21 -9.25 -1.15
C GLY A 269 20.43 -10.09 0.13
N LYS A 270 21.34 -9.63 0.99
CA LYS A 270 21.72 -10.33 2.22
C LYS A 270 20.71 -10.06 3.33
N GLN A 271 20.35 -11.10 4.09
CA GLN A 271 19.40 -11.01 5.21
C GLN A 271 18.09 -10.29 4.82
N PRO A 272 17.35 -10.76 3.80
CA PRO A 272 16.07 -10.19 3.43
C PRO A 272 15.10 -10.24 4.60
N HIS A 273 14.37 -9.16 4.85
CA HIS A 273 13.61 -8.97 6.10
C HIS A 273 12.09 -8.79 5.87
N TRP A 274 11.69 -8.00 4.87
CA TRP A 274 10.30 -7.69 4.57
C TRP A 274 9.99 -7.84 3.10
N ILE A 275 8.70 -8.01 2.79
CA ILE A 275 8.19 -8.07 1.42
C ILE A 275 6.87 -7.29 1.30
N ALA A 276 6.67 -6.60 0.19
CA ALA A 276 5.40 -5.98 -0.17
C ALA A 276 5.16 -6.13 -1.67
N ALA A 277 3.90 -6.33 -2.09
CA ALA A 277 3.57 -6.42 -3.51
C ALA A 277 3.52 -5.05 -4.17
N ALA A 278 4.05 -4.97 -5.39
CA ALA A 278 3.58 -3.99 -6.34
C ALA A 278 2.13 -4.32 -6.68
N GLY A 279 1.28 -3.31 -6.87
CA GLY A 279 -0.18 -3.50 -7.08
C GLY A 279 -0.57 -4.31 -8.32
N ASP A 280 0.39 -4.81 -9.10
CA ASP A 280 0.20 -5.62 -10.31
C ASP A 280 0.11 -7.14 -10.05
N GLY A 281 0.36 -7.59 -8.82
CA GLY A 281 0.36 -9.01 -8.43
C GLY A 281 1.50 -9.83 -9.02
N ARG A 282 2.46 -9.20 -9.71
CA ARG A 282 3.59 -9.87 -10.37
C ARG A 282 4.93 -9.48 -9.78
N HIS A 283 5.06 -8.23 -9.33
CA HIS A 283 6.28 -7.75 -8.71
C HIS A 283 6.13 -7.65 -7.20
N VAL A 284 7.23 -7.95 -6.51
CA VAL A 284 7.34 -7.78 -5.06
C VAL A 284 8.63 -7.06 -4.73
N LEU A 285 8.58 -6.23 -3.70
CA LEU A 285 9.71 -5.46 -3.21
C LEU A 285 10.16 -6.05 -1.89
N VAL A 286 11.46 -6.28 -1.77
CA VAL A 286 12.06 -7.00 -0.64
C VAL A 286 13.18 -6.17 -0.05
N THR A 287 13.09 -5.85 1.23
CA THR A 287 14.17 -5.14 1.93
C THR A 287 15.24 -6.12 2.36
N ASN A 288 16.51 -5.81 2.11
CA ASN A 288 17.63 -6.64 2.48
C ASN A 288 18.48 -5.96 3.55
N GLU A 289 18.31 -6.39 4.80
CA GLU A 289 18.92 -5.74 5.95
C GLU A 289 20.45 -5.77 5.89
N GLY A 290 21.02 -6.88 5.43
CA GLY A 290 22.47 -7.12 5.47
C GLY A 290 23.23 -6.56 4.27
N SER A 291 22.54 -6.10 3.23
CA SER A 291 23.15 -5.50 2.03
C SER A 291 22.75 -4.04 1.79
N ASP A 292 21.94 -3.45 2.67
CA ASP A 292 21.49 -2.05 2.59
C ASP A 292 20.83 -1.72 1.24
N ASP A 293 20.08 -2.66 0.69
CA ASP A 293 19.41 -2.52 -0.60
C ASP A 293 17.95 -3.05 -0.58
N LEU A 294 17.22 -2.64 -1.61
CA LEU A 294 15.86 -3.08 -1.92
C LEU A 294 15.92 -3.91 -3.20
N SER A 295 15.42 -5.15 -3.16
CA SER A 295 15.22 -5.96 -4.35
C SER A 295 13.82 -5.74 -4.91
N ILE A 296 13.72 -5.50 -6.22
CA ILE A 296 12.46 -5.57 -6.97
C ILE A 296 12.48 -6.90 -7.73
N VAL A 297 11.61 -7.81 -7.32
CA VAL A 297 11.53 -9.19 -7.80
C VAL A 297 10.33 -9.33 -8.73
N ASP A 298 10.55 -9.93 -9.89
CA ASP A 298 9.51 -10.38 -10.81
C ASP A 298 9.24 -11.87 -10.55
N LEU A 299 8.01 -12.18 -10.13
CA LEU A 299 7.60 -13.55 -9.77
C LEU A 299 7.42 -14.47 -10.99
N ASP A 300 7.12 -13.92 -12.17
CA ASP A 300 6.92 -14.69 -13.40
C ASP A 300 8.27 -15.09 -13.98
N SER A 301 9.18 -14.12 -14.16
CA SER A 301 10.52 -14.38 -14.69
C SER A 301 11.51 -14.92 -13.65
N ARG A 302 11.14 -14.89 -12.36
CA ARG A 302 11.97 -15.30 -11.22
C ARG A 302 13.32 -14.57 -11.19
N SER A 303 13.28 -13.27 -11.48
CA SER A 303 14.47 -12.41 -11.52
C SER A 303 14.34 -11.28 -10.52
N ALA A 304 15.47 -10.70 -10.14
CA ALA A 304 15.52 -9.57 -9.22
C ALA A 304 16.51 -8.51 -9.71
N ARG A 305 16.15 -7.23 -9.51
CA ARG A 305 17.08 -6.10 -9.59
C ARG A 305 17.19 -5.45 -8.22
N THR A 306 18.36 -4.90 -7.89
CA THR A 306 18.59 -4.23 -6.61
C THR A 306 18.82 -2.74 -6.77
N LEU A 307 18.43 -1.98 -5.75
CA LEU A 307 18.66 -0.56 -5.60
C LEU A 307 19.14 -0.30 -4.17
N HIS A 308 20.26 0.40 -4.02
CA HIS A 308 20.73 0.84 -2.71
C HIS A 308 19.72 1.81 -2.06
N VAL A 309 19.46 1.60 -0.77
CA VAL A 309 18.63 2.48 0.07
C VAL A 309 19.45 2.91 1.30
N GLY A 310 18.83 3.22 2.44
CA GLY A 310 19.58 3.46 3.68
C GLY A 310 20.02 2.16 4.36
N HIS A 311 20.61 2.30 5.55
CA HIS A 311 21.21 1.19 6.28
C HIS A 311 20.17 0.33 7.03
N ALA A 312 20.35 -0.98 6.95
CA ALA A 312 19.50 -2.01 7.56
C ALA A 312 18.01 -1.78 7.24
N PRO A 313 17.59 -1.81 5.97
CA PRO A 313 16.20 -1.65 5.61
C PRO A 313 15.38 -2.87 6.11
N ARG A 314 14.37 -2.62 6.93
CA ARG A 314 13.58 -3.67 7.61
C ARG A 314 12.10 -3.71 7.25
N LYS A 315 11.55 -2.66 6.65
CA LYS A 315 10.15 -2.61 6.21
C LYS A 315 10.05 -1.90 4.88
N VAL A 316 9.11 -2.36 4.05
CA VAL A 316 8.69 -1.65 2.85
C VAL A 316 7.17 -1.61 2.80
N ALA A 317 6.63 -0.44 2.44
CA ALA A 317 5.22 -0.25 2.09
C ALA A 317 5.14 0.30 0.68
N VAL A 318 4.30 -0.29 -0.15
CA VAL A 318 4.11 0.15 -1.54
C VAL A 318 2.84 0.97 -1.61
N GLN A 319 2.94 2.16 -2.20
CA GLN A 319 1.77 2.97 -2.50
C GLN A 319 0.89 2.20 -3.47
N PRO A 320 -0.39 1.96 -3.14
CA PRO A 320 -1.29 1.39 -4.11
C PRO A 320 -1.29 2.29 -5.35
N ALA A 321 -1.34 1.69 -6.54
CA ALA A 321 -1.64 2.45 -7.73
C ALA A 321 -2.88 3.30 -7.43
N ALA A 322 -2.84 4.59 -7.77
CA ALA A 322 -3.97 5.47 -7.53
C ALA A 322 -5.23 4.74 -8.02
N ALA A 323 -6.16 4.45 -7.11
CA ALA A 323 -7.42 3.88 -7.51
C ALA A 323 -7.95 4.78 -8.63
N PRO A 324 -8.51 4.23 -9.73
CA PRO A 324 -9.25 5.07 -10.65
C PRO A 324 -10.20 5.87 -9.76
N SER A 325 -10.10 7.19 -9.82
CA SER A 325 -10.92 8.05 -8.99
C SER A 325 -12.35 7.55 -9.08
N SER A 326 -12.97 7.32 -7.92
CA SER A 326 -14.40 7.04 -7.93
C SER A 326 -15.04 8.19 -8.72
N PRO A 327 -15.85 7.91 -9.76
CA PRO A 327 -16.36 8.96 -10.62
C PRO A 327 -17.05 9.98 -9.74
N ALA A 328 -16.59 11.23 -9.82
CA ALA A 328 -17.03 12.26 -8.91
C ALA A 328 -18.56 12.41 -9.03
N LYS A 329 -19.28 12.41 -7.91
CA LYS A 329 -20.75 12.40 -7.91
C LYS A 329 -21.32 13.78 -7.56
N VAL A 330 -22.33 14.20 -8.31
CA VAL A 330 -23.21 15.33 -7.99
C VAL A 330 -24.62 14.78 -7.76
N SER A 331 -25.17 14.98 -6.57
CA SER A 331 -26.59 14.70 -6.27
C SER A 331 -27.42 15.92 -6.63
N ILE A 332 -28.53 15.72 -7.33
CA ILE A 332 -29.56 16.73 -7.52
C ILE A 332 -30.63 16.46 -6.47
N ASN A 333 -30.74 17.35 -5.49
CA ASN A 333 -31.73 17.25 -4.43
C ASN A 333 -32.17 18.64 -3.98
N ASN A 334 -33.45 18.77 -3.60
CA ASN A 334 -34.01 20.04 -3.13
C ASN A 334 -33.70 21.21 -4.10
N PHE A 335 -33.85 20.98 -5.41
CA PHE A 335 -33.52 21.95 -6.45
C PHE A 335 -32.11 22.54 -6.34
N SER A 336 -31.11 21.73 -6.02
CA SER A 336 -29.69 22.11 -5.95
C SER A 336 -28.77 21.02 -6.48
N PHE A 337 -27.60 21.43 -7.01
CA PHE A 337 -26.48 20.53 -7.28
C PHE A 337 -25.61 20.41 -6.04
N THR A 338 -25.42 19.19 -5.53
CA THR A 338 -24.66 18.93 -4.30
C THR A 338 -23.58 17.86 -4.54
N PRO A 339 -22.28 18.22 -4.48
CA PRO A 339 -21.76 19.57 -4.32
C PRO A 339 -21.99 20.42 -5.58
N ALA A 340 -22.09 21.75 -5.41
CA ALA A 340 -22.23 22.68 -6.53
C ALA A 340 -20.95 22.78 -7.37
N THR A 341 -19.79 22.57 -6.75
CA THR A 341 -18.49 22.50 -7.43
C THR A 341 -17.87 21.13 -7.21
N VAL A 342 -17.43 20.50 -8.29
CA VAL A 342 -16.71 19.22 -8.24
C VAL A 342 -15.35 19.36 -8.93
N GLN A 343 -14.33 18.71 -8.38
CA GLN A 343 -12.99 18.69 -8.97
C GLN A 343 -12.66 17.29 -9.46
N VAL A 344 -12.13 17.20 -10.68
CA VAL A 344 -11.67 15.96 -11.33
C VAL A 344 -10.37 16.22 -12.10
N ARG A 345 -9.71 15.18 -12.60
CA ARG A 345 -8.56 15.28 -13.53
C ARG A 345 -8.99 15.05 -14.97
N ALA A 346 -8.17 15.50 -15.92
CA ALA A 346 -8.39 15.21 -17.34
C ALA A 346 -8.47 13.70 -17.58
N GLY A 347 -9.53 13.25 -18.26
CA GLY A 347 -9.85 11.84 -18.50
C GLY A 347 -10.84 11.23 -17.50
N GLU A 348 -11.10 11.88 -16.37
CA GLU A 348 -12.05 11.40 -15.36
C GLU A 348 -13.49 11.80 -15.68
N ALA A 349 -14.44 11.09 -15.06
CA ALA A 349 -15.87 11.31 -15.26
C ALA A 349 -16.58 11.80 -14.00
N VAL A 350 -17.60 12.62 -14.23
CA VAL A 350 -18.55 13.07 -13.21
C VAL A 350 -19.90 12.41 -13.47
N THR A 351 -20.59 11.96 -12.43
CA THR A 351 -21.96 11.41 -12.49
C THR A 351 -22.93 12.29 -11.73
N TRP A 352 -23.96 12.79 -12.42
CA TRP A 352 -25.11 13.47 -11.84
C TRP A 352 -26.20 12.45 -11.57
N ALA A 353 -26.74 12.43 -10.35
CA ALA A 353 -27.88 11.59 -9.98
C ALA A 353 -29.06 12.49 -9.61
N ASN A 354 -30.21 12.27 -10.27
CA ASN A 354 -31.43 12.95 -9.88
C ASN A 354 -32.06 12.23 -8.69
N ASP A 355 -31.71 12.68 -7.48
CA ASP A 355 -32.23 12.16 -6.22
C ASP A 355 -33.46 12.96 -5.76
N ASP A 356 -33.94 13.91 -6.59
CA ASP A 356 -35.11 14.75 -6.35
C ASP A 356 -36.39 14.10 -6.93
N GLY A 357 -37.55 14.61 -6.50
CA GLY A 357 -38.86 14.18 -7.04
C GLY A 357 -39.24 14.81 -8.38
N ALA A 358 -38.47 15.81 -8.83
CA ALA A 358 -38.74 16.59 -10.04
C ALA A 358 -37.77 16.23 -11.20
N PRO A 359 -38.16 16.41 -12.47
CA PRO A 359 -37.24 16.30 -13.60
C PRO A 359 -36.21 17.44 -13.59
N HIS A 360 -34.97 17.13 -13.96
CA HIS A 360 -33.86 18.09 -14.02
C HIS A 360 -33.10 17.93 -15.34
N GLY A 361 -32.00 18.66 -15.51
CA GLY A 361 -31.09 18.54 -16.65
C GLY A 361 -29.72 19.12 -16.33
N ILE A 362 -28.78 18.97 -17.28
CA ILE A 362 -27.44 19.54 -17.23
C ILE A 362 -27.17 20.18 -18.59
N ARG A 363 -27.01 21.50 -18.62
CA ARG A 363 -26.61 22.27 -19.81
C ARG A 363 -25.34 23.04 -19.53
N TYR A 364 -24.30 22.79 -20.32
CA TYR A 364 -23.00 23.45 -20.16
C TYR A 364 -22.98 24.82 -20.84
N ALA A 365 -22.31 25.78 -20.22
CA ALA A 365 -22.20 27.15 -20.73
C ALA A 365 -21.37 27.24 -22.02
N ASP A 366 -20.41 26.34 -22.22
CA ASP A 366 -19.59 26.24 -23.44
C ASP A 366 -20.33 25.59 -24.63
N GLY A 367 -21.61 25.24 -24.46
CA GLY A 367 -22.43 24.59 -25.47
C GLY A 367 -22.10 23.12 -25.69
N SER A 368 -21.20 22.54 -24.89
CA SER A 368 -20.86 21.12 -25.01
C SER A 368 -22.02 20.21 -24.56
N PRO A 369 -22.09 18.97 -25.09
CA PRO A 369 -23.23 18.08 -24.82
C PRO A 369 -23.44 17.83 -23.32
N GLY A 370 -24.69 18.01 -22.89
CA GLY A 370 -25.16 17.66 -21.55
C GLY A 370 -26.33 16.68 -21.60
N GLN A 371 -27.24 16.77 -20.63
CA GLN A 371 -28.44 15.95 -20.55
C GLN A 371 -29.64 16.88 -20.37
N GLU A 372 -30.42 17.12 -21.43
CA GLU A 372 -31.52 18.09 -21.38
C GLU A 372 -32.65 17.70 -20.41
N LEU A 373 -32.90 16.39 -20.28
CA LEU A 373 -33.91 15.85 -19.38
C LEU A 373 -33.37 14.63 -18.63
N LEU A 374 -33.38 14.69 -17.32
CA LEU A 374 -32.97 13.67 -16.37
C LEU A 374 -34.12 13.46 -15.38
N LEU A 375 -34.85 12.35 -15.53
CA LEU A 375 -36.01 12.04 -14.69
C LEU A 375 -35.58 11.60 -13.28
N PRO A 376 -36.48 11.62 -12.28
CA PRO A 376 -36.19 11.11 -10.94
C PRO A 376 -35.55 9.72 -10.97
N GLN A 377 -34.54 9.51 -10.13
CA GLN A 377 -33.71 8.30 -10.02
C GLN A 377 -32.81 7.99 -11.23
N GLN A 378 -32.84 8.79 -12.29
CA GLN A 378 -31.91 8.63 -13.41
C GLN A 378 -30.53 9.23 -13.10
N ARG A 379 -29.54 8.76 -13.86
CA ARG A 379 -28.15 9.23 -13.75
C ARG A 379 -27.61 9.61 -15.12
N PHE A 380 -26.76 10.62 -15.15
CA PHE A 380 -26.00 11.04 -16.32
C PHE A 380 -24.52 11.07 -15.97
N THR A 381 -23.67 10.50 -16.81
CA THR A 381 -22.21 10.46 -16.60
C THR A 381 -21.51 11.09 -17.80
N ARG A 382 -20.54 11.98 -17.55
CA ARG A 382 -19.70 12.59 -18.57
C ARG A 382 -18.22 12.58 -18.18
N ALA A 383 -17.37 12.16 -19.11
CA ALA A 383 -15.92 12.27 -19.01
C ALA A 383 -15.42 13.63 -19.53
N PHE A 384 -14.35 14.14 -18.91
CA PHE A 384 -13.76 15.43 -19.25
C PHE A 384 -12.32 15.27 -19.73
N ALA A 385 -12.10 15.27 -21.04
CA ALA A 385 -10.78 14.99 -21.62
C ALA A 385 -9.78 16.16 -21.52
N ARG A 386 -10.22 17.37 -21.18
CA ARG A 386 -9.35 18.57 -21.17
C ARG A 386 -9.45 19.28 -19.84
N ALA A 387 -8.31 19.73 -19.34
CA ALA A 387 -8.26 20.61 -18.18
C ALA A 387 -9.00 21.93 -18.47
N GLY A 388 -9.61 22.49 -17.44
CA GLY A 388 -10.41 23.71 -17.56
C GLY A 388 -11.55 23.76 -16.56
N THR A 389 -12.36 24.79 -16.68
CA THR A 389 -13.56 24.97 -15.86
C THR A 389 -14.79 24.88 -16.74
N TYR A 390 -15.71 23.99 -16.39
CA TYR A 390 -16.96 23.74 -17.10
C TYR A 390 -18.12 24.16 -16.22
N ASP A 391 -18.63 25.37 -16.48
CA ASP A 391 -19.84 25.87 -15.86
C ASP A 391 -21.08 25.23 -16.49
N TYR A 392 -22.05 24.87 -15.66
CA TYR A 392 -23.31 24.29 -16.11
C TYR A 392 -24.50 24.76 -15.27
N VAL A 393 -25.67 24.69 -15.86
CA VAL A 393 -26.95 24.99 -15.20
C VAL A 393 -27.95 23.87 -15.42
N CYS A 394 -29.02 23.83 -14.63
CA CYS A 394 -30.13 22.93 -14.90
C CYS A 394 -30.95 23.43 -16.11
N SER A 395 -31.18 22.56 -17.10
CA SER A 395 -32.00 22.88 -18.28
C SER A 395 -33.46 23.17 -17.92
N VAL A 396 -33.96 22.58 -16.85
CA VAL A 396 -35.36 22.71 -16.39
C VAL A 396 -35.52 23.86 -15.39
N HIS A 397 -34.52 24.06 -14.52
CA HIS A 397 -34.53 25.03 -13.43
C HIS A 397 -33.29 25.96 -13.52
N PRO A 398 -33.30 27.01 -14.36
CA PRO A 398 -32.10 27.76 -14.75
C PRO A 398 -31.35 28.48 -13.61
N TYR A 399 -31.97 28.61 -12.44
CA TYR A 399 -31.32 29.17 -11.24
C TYR A 399 -30.35 28.19 -10.56
N MET A 400 -30.44 26.89 -10.87
CA MET A 400 -29.51 25.88 -10.38
C MET A 400 -28.24 25.93 -11.22
N SER A 401 -27.10 26.21 -10.59
CA SER A 401 -25.80 26.29 -11.24
C SER A 401 -24.78 25.39 -10.55
N GLY A 402 -23.86 24.83 -11.33
CA GLY A 402 -22.71 24.11 -10.81
C GLY A 402 -21.49 24.26 -11.70
N LYS A 403 -20.34 23.75 -11.23
CA LYS A 403 -19.06 23.86 -11.91
C LYS A 403 -18.27 22.56 -11.78
N VAL A 404 -17.70 22.10 -12.90
CA VAL A 404 -16.66 21.06 -12.90
C VAL A 404 -15.32 21.73 -13.13
N ILE A 405 -14.39 21.56 -12.20
CA ILE A 405 -13.00 22.02 -12.34
C ILE A 405 -12.16 20.79 -12.70
N VAL A 406 -11.60 20.79 -13.91
CA VAL A 406 -10.79 19.71 -14.45
C VAL A 406 -9.34 20.12 -14.36
N GLN A 407 -8.58 19.44 -13.50
CA GLN A 407 -7.15 19.61 -13.35
C GLN A 407 -6.40 18.90 -14.49
N PRO A 408 -5.19 19.36 -14.84
CA PRO A 408 -4.32 18.69 -15.81
C PRO A 408 -4.13 17.20 -15.57
#